data_AF-A0A5B7DLA2-F1
#
_entry.id   AF-A0A5B7DLA2-F1
#
_cell.length_a   1.000
_cell.length_b   1.000
_cell.length_c   1.000
_cell.angle_alpha   90.00
_cell.angle_beta   90.00
_cell.angle_gamma   90.00
#
_symmetry.space_group_name_H-M   'P 1'
#
loop_
_entity.id
_entity.type
_entity.pdbx_description
1 polymer ?
#
loop_
_entity_poly.entity_id
_entity_poly.type
_entity_poly.pdbx_seq_one_letter_code
_entity_poly.pdbx_strand_id
1 'polypeptide(L)'
;MPVFVADLDEECLLGYNYLTRMDACVDFRQKRMTVRGHDVPFLHEVRRAEVVTTKRLRLPPRTEGRVQCHLTHVMKEAEGLVEPVSDLRLADGVALGRNLVGAGEELVTVLLANFSDKAQNIPAGTPVGACEEVQQTKAWRQGERPHVAGPLPGFLEDLVQRSATHLTEAQTERIHDTLSRHADVFSQGDLDRGRTLLVKHTINTGTSAPPQVPASLCCTGPP
;
A
#
# COMPACT_ATOMS: atom_id res chain seq x y z
N MET A 1 -7.76 30.22 -14.53
CA MET A 1 -8.99 29.42 -14.33
C MET A 1 -8.74 28.51 -13.15
N PRO A 2 -9.58 28.49 -12.10
CA PRO A 2 -9.42 27.54 -11.00
C PRO A 2 -9.67 26.12 -11.52
N VAL A 3 -8.76 25.20 -11.18
CA VAL A 3 -8.93 23.76 -11.39
C VAL A 3 -9.54 23.21 -10.11
N PHE A 4 -10.71 22.59 -10.21
CA PHE A 4 -11.34 21.89 -9.10
C PHE A 4 -11.00 20.42 -9.25
N VAL A 5 -10.33 19.87 -8.25
CA VAL A 5 -10.10 18.43 -8.12
C VAL A 5 -11.13 17.94 -7.11
N ALA A 6 -12.03 17.07 -7.56
CA ALA A 6 -13.01 16.41 -6.71
C ALA A 6 -12.65 14.93 -6.64
N ASP A 7 -12.70 14.36 -5.44
CA ASP A 7 -12.73 12.91 -5.25
C ASP A 7 -14.12 12.44 -5.70
N LEU A 8 -14.16 11.66 -6.78
CA LEU A 8 -15.39 11.11 -7.33
C LEU A 8 -15.35 9.60 -7.11
N ASP A 9 -16.24 9.12 -6.26
CA ASP A 9 -16.38 7.69 -5.98
C ASP A 9 -17.15 6.95 -7.10
N GLU A 10 -17.81 7.70 -8.00
CA GLU A 10 -18.66 7.15 -9.06
C GLU A 10 -18.01 7.25 -10.44
N GLU A 11 -18.15 6.18 -11.23
CA GLU A 11 -17.74 6.15 -12.64
C GLU A 11 -18.51 7.21 -13.43
N CYS A 12 -17.79 8.21 -13.94
CA CYS A 12 -18.37 9.31 -14.69
C CYS A 12 -18.27 9.08 -16.20
N LEU A 13 -19.40 9.16 -16.90
CA LEU A 13 -19.42 9.16 -18.36
C LEU A 13 -19.11 10.57 -18.91
N LEU A 14 -18.04 10.68 -19.69
CA LEU A 14 -17.72 11.93 -20.40
C LEU A 14 -18.56 12.05 -21.67
N GLY A 15 -19.39 13.10 -21.72
CA GLY A 15 -20.23 13.40 -22.87
C GLY A 15 -19.42 13.79 -24.12
N TYR A 16 -19.95 13.47 -25.30
CA TYR A 16 -19.35 13.83 -26.59
C TYR A 16 -18.99 15.32 -26.69
N ASN A 17 -19.91 16.20 -26.27
CA ASN A 17 -19.70 17.64 -26.24
C ASN A 17 -18.48 18.07 -25.39
N TYR A 18 -18.26 17.42 -24.25
CA TYR A 18 -17.10 17.67 -23.40
C TYR A 18 -15.81 17.18 -24.06
N LEU A 19 -15.83 15.96 -24.60
CA LEU A 19 -14.69 15.39 -25.33
C LEU A 19 -14.28 16.26 -26.53
N THR A 20 -15.24 16.75 -27.32
CA THR A 20 -14.98 17.68 -28.42
C THR A 20 -14.37 18.99 -27.92
N ARG A 21 -14.92 19.59 -26.85
CA ARG A 21 -14.39 20.84 -26.27
C ARG A 21 -12.96 20.69 -25.76
N MET A 22 -12.60 19.50 -25.30
CA MET A 22 -11.27 19.20 -24.78
C MET A 22 -10.28 18.74 -25.86
N ASP A 23 -10.66 18.76 -27.14
CA ASP A 23 -9.85 18.22 -28.24
C ASP A 23 -9.37 16.79 -27.94
N ALA A 24 -10.32 15.97 -27.49
CA ALA A 24 -10.07 14.58 -27.15
C ALA A 24 -10.19 13.69 -28.39
N CYS A 25 -9.21 12.81 -28.59
CA CYS A 25 -9.23 11.79 -29.62
C CYS A 25 -9.17 10.41 -28.96
N VAL A 26 -10.05 9.49 -29.36
CA VAL A 26 -10.12 8.12 -28.83
C VAL A 26 -9.84 7.14 -29.97
N ASP A 27 -8.77 6.37 -29.84
CA ASP A 27 -8.42 5.26 -30.74
C ASP A 27 -8.77 3.93 -30.07
N PHE A 28 -9.90 3.36 -30.47
CA PHE A 28 -10.39 2.07 -29.95
C PHE A 28 -9.51 0.88 -30.39
N ARG A 29 -8.82 0.97 -31.51
CA ARG A 29 -7.96 -0.12 -32.00
C ARG A 29 -6.68 -0.20 -31.17
N GLN A 30 -6.08 0.95 -30.88
CA GLN A 30 -4.87 1.04 -30.06
C GLN A 30 -5.15 1.10 -28.56
N LYS A 31 -6.41 1.24 -28.14
CA LYS A 31 -6.82 1.51 -26.75
C LYS A 31 -6.09 2.73 -26.19
N ARG A 32 -6.10 3.82 -26.94
CA ARG A 32 -5.41 5.08 -26.60
C ARG A 32 -6.34 6.28 -26.71
N MET A 33 -6.04 7.29 -25.92
CA MET A 33 -6.82 8.52 -25.85
C MET A 33 -5.82 9.63 -25.69
N THR A 34 -6.02 10.69 -26.45
CA THR A 34 -5.29 11.93 -26.28
C THR A 34 -6.26 13.03 -25.93
N VAL A 35 -5.83 13.99 -25.13
CA VAL A 35 -6.57 15.22 -24.83
C VAL A 35 -5.63 16.37 -25.15
N ARG A 36 -5.98 17.20 -26.14
CA ARG A 36 -5.11 18.29 -26.63
C ARG A 36 -3.70 17.81 -27.03
N GLY A 37 -3.62 16.64 -27.65
CA GLY A 37 -2.36 16.01 -28.07
C GLY A 37 -1.55 15.33 -26.95
N HIS A 38 -2.00 15.36 -25.70
CA HIS A 38 -1.36 14.63 -24.60
C HIS A 38 -2.01 13.27 -24.39
N ASP A 39 -1.21 12.20 -24.30
CA ASP A 39 -1.71 10.86 -23.98
C ASP A 39 -2.35 10.81 -22.60
N VAL A 40 -3.55 10.25 -22.54
CA VAL A 40 -4.23 9.85 -21.31
C VAL A 40 -4.05 8.34 -21.16
N PRO A 41 -3.42 7.87 -20.07
CA PRO A 41 -3.24 6.45 -19.85
C PRO A 41 -4.60 5.78 -19.65
N PHE A 42 -4.85 4.71 -20.41
CA PHE A 42 -5.97 3.82 -20.14
C PHE A 42 -5.67 3.00 -18.91
N LEU A 43 -6.48 3.18 -17.87
CA LEU A 43 -6.62 2.16 -16.85
C LEU A 43 -7.43 1.03 -17.49
N HIS A 44 -6.82 -0.15 -17.64
CA HIS A 44 -7.58 -1.34 -18.01
C HIS A 44 -8.68 -1.59 -16.98
N GLU A 45 -9.82 -2.16 -17.41
CA GLU A 45 -10.84 -2.67 -16.49
C GLU A 45 -10.14 -3.47 -15.39
N VAL A 46 -10.18 -2.94 -14.18
CA VAL A 46 -9.63 -3.62 -13.02
C VAL A 46 -10.53 -4.81 -12.78
N ARG A 47 -10.01 -6.03 -12.96
CA ARG A 47 -10.78 -7.22 -12.63
C ARG A 47 -11.13 -7.17 -11.15
N ARG A 48 -12.39 -7.44 -10.82
CA ARG A 48 -12.91 -7.32 -9.46
C ARG A 48 -13.81 -8.49 -9.14
N ALA A 49 -13.52 -9.18 -8.03
CA ALA A 49 -14.32 -10.29 -7.51
C ALA A 49 -14.81 -9.98 -6.10
N GLU A 50 -16.02 -10.44 -5.74
CA GLU A 50 -16.44 -10.43 -4.34
C GLU A 50 -15.72 -11.51 -3.54
N VAL A 51 -15.41 -11.20 -2.28
CA VAL A 51 -14.86 -12.13 -1.29
C VAL A 51 -15.99 -12.61 -0.41
N VAL A 52 -16.21 -13.92 -0.37
CA VAL A 52 -17.38 -14.54 0.27
C VAL A 52 -16.95 -15.61 1.28
N THR A 53 -17.60 -15.68 2.45
CA THR A 53 -17.29 -16.71 3.44
C THR A 53 -17.58 -18.13 2.93
N THR A 54 -16.65 -19.06 3.12
CA THR A 54 -16.81 -20.47 2.70
C THR A 54 -17.74 -21.28 3.60
N LYS A 55 -17.77 -20.93 4.89
CA LYS A 55 -18.54 -21.62 5.92
C LYS A 55 -19.02 -20.63 6.97
N ARG A 56 -19.91 -21.07 7.86
CA ARG A 56 -20.32 -20.29 9.02
C ARG A 56 -19.11 -20.02 9.91
N LEU A 57 -18.90 -18.76 10.26
CA LEU A 57 -17.83 -18.30 11.14
C LEU A 57 -18.42 -17.76 12.43
N ARG A 58 -17.73 -18.01 13.53
CA ARG A 58 -18.01 -17.38 14.82
C ARG A 58 -16.75 -16.65 15.26
N LEU A 59 -16.77 -15.33 15.22
CA LEU A 59 -15.69 -14.47 15.69
C LEU A 59 -15.93 -14.12 17.16
N PRO A 60 -15.06 -14.54 18.09
CA PRO A 60 -15.17 -14.13 19.50
C PRO A 60 -15.12 -12.60 19.67
N PRO A 61 -15.64 -12.07 20.79
CA PRO A 61 -15.49 -10.65 21.12
C PRO A 61 -14.02 -10.25 21.16
N ARG A 62 -13.69 -9.02 20.70
CA ARG A 62 -12.35 -8.43 20.80
C ARG A 62 -11.22 -9.32 20.23
N THR A 63 -11.48 -9.98 19.11
CA THR A 63 -10.48 -10.85 18.45
C THR A 63 -10.34 -10.54 16.97
N GLU A 64 -9.18 -10.90 16.42
CA GLU A 64 -8.97 -11.04 14.99
C GLU A 64 -8.87 -12.52 14.61
N GLY A 65 -9.25 -12.84 13.38
CA GLY A 65 -9.21 -14.19 12.84
C GLY A 65 -8.81 -14.20 11.37
N ARG A 66 -7.88 -15.10 11.02
CA ARG A 66 -7.57 -15.43 9.63
C ARG A 66 -8.62 -16.41 9.11
N VAL A 67 -9.32 -16.02 8.06
CA VAL A 67 -10.49 -16.72 7.55
C VAL A 67 -10.28 -17.06 6.09
N GLN A 68 -10.52 -18.33 5.74
CA GLN A 68 -10.59 -18.74 4.34
C GLN A 68 -11.94 -18.36 3.73
N CYS A 69 -11.86 -17.56 2.69
CA CYS A 69 -12.97 -17.08 1.87
C CYS A 69 -12.79 -17.54 0.42
N HIS A 70 -13.87 -17.47 -0.34
CA HIS A 70 -13.93 -17.79 -1.76
C HIS A 70 -14.01 -16.48 -2.56
N LEU A 71 -13.27 -16.40 -3.68
CA LEU A 71 -13.46 -15.36 -4.69
C LEU A 71 -14.55 -15.81 -5.67
N THR A 72 -15.58 -14.98 -5.88
CA THR A 72 -16.66 -15.26 -6.85
C THR A 72 -16.17 -15.59 -8.26
N HIS A 73 -14.99 -15.10 -8.64
CA HIS A 73 -14.24 -15.60 -9.78
C HIS A 73 -12.74 -15.35 -9.58
N VAL A 74 -11.94 -16.20 -10.22
CA VAL A 74 -10.48 -16.18 -10.14
C VAL A 74 -9.90 -15.19 -11.15
N MET A 75 -8.96 -14.37 -10.70
CA MET A 75 -8.17 -13.48 -11.54
C MET A 75 -6.82 -14.15 -11.83
N LYS A 76 -6.78 -14.94 -12.91
CA LYS A 76 -5.59 -15.71 -13.29
C LYS A 76 -4.33 -14.84 -13.33
N GLU A 77 -3.26 -15.36 -12.72
CA GLU A 77 -1.92 -14.77 -12.67
C GLU A 77 -1.86 -13.35 -12.06
N ALA A 78 -2.85 -12.99 -11.24
CA ALA A 78 -2.92 -11.69 -10.59
C ALA A 78 -2.73 -11.77 -9.08
N GLU A 79 -2.16 -10.71 -8.52
CA GLU A 79 -2.33 -10.33 -7.12
C GLU A 79 -3.60 -9.49 -6.99
N GLY A 80 -4.32 -9.66 -5.89
CA GLY A 80 -5.54 -8.91 -5.61
C GLY A 80 -5.45 -8.18 -4.27
N LEU A 81 -5.95 -6.96 -4.24
CA LEU A 81 -6.14 -6.20 -3.02
C LEU A 81 -7.58 -6.42 -2.54
N VAL A 82 -7.71 -7.02 -1.36
CA VAL A 82 -8.99 -7.20 -0.69
C VAL A 82 -9.29 -5.97 0.16
N GLU A 83 -10.45 -5.35 -0.06
CA GLU A 83 -10.91 -4.15 0.66
C GLU A 83 -12.38 -4.29 1.12
N PRO A 84 -12.74 -3.62 2.24
CA PRO A 84 -14.14 -3.46 2.60
C PRO A 84 -14.87 -2.64 1.54
N VAL A 85 -16.08 -3.05 1.18
CA VAL A 85 -16.95 -2.27 0.29
C VAL A 85 -17.80 -1.34 1.15
N SER A 86 -17.86 -0.05 0.81
CA SER A 86 -18.53 0.99 1.60
C SER A 86 -19.99 0.66 1.94
N ASP A 87 -20.70 0.02 1.01
CA ASP A 87 -22.12 -0.35 1.17
C ASP A 87 -22.32 -1.69 1.86
N LEU A 88 -21.26 -2.49 1.98
CA LEU A 88 -21.31 -3.80 2.60
C LEU A 88 -21.16 -3.64 4.12
N ARG A 89 -22.30 -3.52 4.80
CA ARG A 89 -22.35 -3.56 6.26
C ARG A 89 -22.20 -5.02 6.72
N LEU A 90 -20.97 -5.40 7.02
CA LEU A 90 -20.68 -6.56 7.86
C LEU A 90 -21.43 -6.43 9.20
N ALA A 91 -21.60 -7.55 9.91
CA ALA A 91 -22.23 -7.57 11.23
C ALA A 91 -21.62 -6.51 12.17
N ASP A 92 -22.43 -5.92 13.05
CA ASP A 92 -22.02 -4.79 13.90
C ASP A 92 -20.70 -5.05 14.64
N GLY A 93 -19.74 -4.14 14.42
CA GLY A 93 -18.40 -4.21 15.02
C GLY A 93 -17.45 -5.20 14.36
N VAL A 94 -17.82 -5.85 13.25
CA VAL A 94 -16.90 -6.64 12.42
C VAL A 94 -16.30 -5.76 11.34
N ALA A 95 -14.98 -5.83 11.17
CA ALA A 95 -14.27 -5.21 10.06
C ALA A 95 -13.44 -6.21 9.28
N LEU A 96 -13.29 -5.93 7.99
CA LEU A 96 -12.33 -6.60 7.10
C LEU A 96 -11.02 -5.78 7.07
N GLY A 97 -9.90 -6.45 7.32
CA GLY A 97 -8.58 -5.86 7.07
C GLY A 97 -8.27 -5.79 5.57
N ARG A 98 -7.48 -4.82 5.15
CA ARG A 98 -6.95 -4.79 3.79
C ARG A 98 -5.89 -5.86 3.63
N ASN A 99 -6.03 -6.73 2.62
CA ASN A 99 -5.11 -7.87 2.41
C ASN A 99 -4.64 -7.91 0.96
N LEU A 100 -3.34 -8.10 0.74
CA LEU A 100 -2.81 -8.49 -0.57
C LEU A 100 -2.82 -10.02 -0.66
N VAL A 101 -3.52 -10.57 -1.65
CA VAL A 101 -3.72 -12.01 -1.81
C VAL A 101 -3.36 -12.46 -3.23
N GLY A 102 -2.98 -13.74 -3.38
CA GLY A 102 -2.93 -14.35 -4.70
C GLY A 102 -4.35 -14.53 -5.23
N ALA A 103 -4.76 -13.76 -6.24
CA ALA A 103 -6.10 -13.81 -6.80
C ALA A 103 -6.26 -14.86 -7.91
N GLY A 104 -5.17 -15.57 -8.23
CA GLY A 104 -5.14 -16.71 -9.15
C GLY A 104 -5.69 -18.01 -8.56
N GLU A 105 -6.01 -18.03 -7.27
CA GLU A 105 -6.67 -19.15 -6.60
C GLU A 105 -8.09 -18.79 -6.17
N GLU A 106 -8.95 -19.79 -6.10
CA GLU A 106 -10.35 -19.63 -5.69
C GLU A 106 -10.49 -19.31 -4.20
N LEU A 107 -9.63 -19.91 -3.36
CA LEU A 107 -9.62 -19.71 -1.92
C LEU A 107 -8.57 -18.68 -1.54
N VAL A 108 -9.01 -17.63 -0.84
CA VAL A 108 -8.14 -16.58 -0.31
C VAL A 108 -8.24 -16.53 1.21
N THR A 109 -7.16 -16.18 1.88
CA THR A 109 -7.18 -15.95 3.33
C THR A 109 -7.27 -14.46 3.60
N VAL A 110 -8.30 -14.05 4.34
CA VAL A 110 -8.53 -12.65 4.73
C VAL A 110 -8.53 -12.50 6.24
N LEU A 111 -8.30 -11.28 6.71
CA LEU A 111 -8.34 -10.95 8.13
C LEU A 111 -9.69 -10.29 8.49
N LEU A 112 -10.43 -10.91 9.40
CA LEU A 112 -11.62 -10.32 10.00
C LEU A 112 -11.37 -10.01 11.47
N ALA A 113 -11.77 -8.82 11.91
CA ALA A 113 -11.67 -8.40 13.29
C ALA A 113 -13.06 -8.11 13.86
N ASN A 114 -13.35 -8.62 15.06
CA ASN A 114 -14.55 -8.30 15.81
C ASN A 114 -14.18 -7.35 16.96
N PHE A 115 -14.53 -6.08 16.80
CA PHE A 115 -14.35 -5.03 17.78
C PHE A 115 -15.50 -4.93 18.78
N SER A 116 -16.58 -5.68 18.62
CA SER A 116 -17.69 -5.67 19.57
C SER A 116 -17.39 -6.51 20.81
N ASP A 117 -18.15 -6.27 21.88
CA ASP A 117 -18.12 -7.06 23.13
C ASP A 117 -18.94 -8.36 23.04
N LYS A 118 -19.50 -8.68 21.87
CA LYS A 118 -20.32 -9.87 21.63
C LYS A 118 -19.67 -10.73 20.56
N ALA A 119 -19.87 -12.05 20.67
CA ALA A 119 -19.45 -12.96 19.61
C ALA A 119 -20.31 -12.71 18.37
N GLN A 120 -19.68 -12.56 17.21
CA GLN A 120 -20.36 -12.31 15.95
C GLN A 120 -20.41 -13.58 15.12
N ASN A 121 -21.61 -13.92 14.62
CA ASN A 121 -21.81 -15.08 13.76
C ASN A 121 -22.01 -14.61 12.33
N ILE A 122 -21.12 -15.02 11.43
CA ILE A 122 -21.17 -14.68 10.02
C ILE A 122 -21.60 -15.96 9.27
N PRO A 123 -22.76 -15.97 8.59
CA PRO A 123 -23.20 -17.11 7.80
C PRO A 123 -22.21 -17.50 6.70
N ALA A 124 -22.29 -18.73 6.21
CA ALA A 124 -21.63 -19.13 4.97
C ALA A 124 -22.27 -18.36 3.79
N GLY A 125 -21.48 -18.04 2.76
CA GLY A 125 -21.99 -17.29 1.61
C GLY A 125 -22.16 -15.79 1.88
N THR A 126 -21.66 -15.26 3.00
CA THR A 126 -21.75 -13.83 3.30
C THR A 126 -20.65 -13.10 2.56
N PRO A 127 -20.95 -12.09 1.72
CA PRO A 127 -19.93 -11.21 1.17
C PRO A 127 -19.26 -10.45 2.33
N VAL A 128 -17.94 -10.40 2.34
CA VAL A 128 -17.15 -9.71 3.38
C VAL A 128 -16.30 -8.57 2.84
N GLY A 129 -16.12 -8.50 1.51
CA GLY A 129 -15.39 -7.43 0.85
C GLY A 129 -15.30 -7.66 -0.65
N ALA A 130 -14.53 -6.82 -1.32
CA ALA A 130 -14.17 -6.98 -2.72
C ALA A 130 -12.66 -7.22 -2.84
N CYS A 131 -12.26 -7.93 -3.88
CA CYS A 131 -10.89 -8.16 -4.29
C CYS A 131 -10.71 -7.52 -5.65
N GLU A 132 -9.79 -6.57 -5.77
CA GLU A 132 -9.47 -5.90 -7.03
C GLU A 132 -8.06 -6.26 -7.47
N GLU A 133 -7.88 -6.55 -8.76
CA GLU A 133 -6.58 -6.86 -9.32
C GLU A 133 -5.60 -5.69 -9.11
N VAL A 134 -4.44 -5.99 -8.53
CA VAL A 134 -3.36 -5.03 -8.42
C VAL A 134 -2.53 -5.06 -9.70
N GLN A 135 -2.59 -3.98 -10.46
CA GLN A 135 -1.67 -3.79 -11.57
C GLN A 135 -0.27 -3.56 -11.01
N GLN A 136 0.65 -4.49 -11.25
CA GLN A 136 2.06 -4.30 -10.92
C GLN A 136 2.62 -3.13 -11.73
N THR A 137 2.61 -1.94 -11.16
CA THR A 137 3.51 -0.89 -11.61
C THR A 137 4.91 -1.42 -11.40
N LYS A 138 5.70 -1.56 -12.47
CA LYS A 138 7.11 -1.97 -12.38
C LYS A 138 7.78 -1.10 -11.31
N ALA A 139 7.96 -1.64 -10.11
CA ALA A 139 8.78 -1.01 -9.11
C ALA A 139 10.15 -0.87 -9.77
N TRP A 140 10.60 0.37 -9.93
CA TRP A 140 11.99 0.63 -10.25
C TRP A 140 12.75 0.08 -9.06
N ARG A 141 13.14 -1.20 -9.12
CA ARG A 141 14.18 -1.73 -8.26
C ARG A 141 15.33 -0.77 -8.53
N GLN A 142 15.69 0.06 -7.54
CA GLN A 142 17.01 0.64 -7.57
C GLN A 142 17.91 -0.56 -7.69
N GLY A 143 18.52 -0.74 -8.87
CA GLY A 143 19.58 -1.71 -9.03
C GLY A 143 20.54 -1.49 -7.87
N GLU A 144 21.01 -2.57 -7.28
CA GLU A 144 22.03 -2.56 -6.24
C GLU A 144 23.01 -1.43 -6.55
N ARG A 145 22.99 -0.38 -5.74
CA ARG A 145 23.94 0.72 -5.94
C ARG A 145 25.32 0.08 -5.80
N PRO A 146 26.24 0.27 -6.76
CA PRO A 146 27.58 -0.24 -6.62
C PRO A 146 28.14 0.23 -5.28
N HIS A 147 28.38 -0.70 -4.37
CA HIS A 147 28.94 -0.38 -3.07
C HIS A 147 30.40 0.05 -3.29
N VAL A 148 30.67 1.34 -3.12
CA VAL A 148 32.02 1.84 -2.98
C VAL A 148 32.41 1.56 -1.54
N ALA A 149 33.39 0.66 -1.32
CA ALA A 149 33.97 0.41 0.00
C ALA A 149 34.54 1.71 0.56
N GLY A 150 33.72 2.41 1.35
CA GLY A 150 34.06 3.64 2.04
C GLY A 150 34.29 3.38 3.52
N PRO A 151 34.92 4.33 4.24
CA PRO A 151 35.04 4.26 5.69
C PRO A 151 33.64 4.23 6.34
N LEU A 152 33.52 3.54 7.48
CA LEU A 152 32.27 3.47 8.24
C LEU A 152 31.79 4.89 8.58
N PRO A 153 30.52 5.22 8.30
CA PRO A 153 29.97 6.50 8.70
C PRO A 153 29.92 6.64 10.22
N GLY A 154 30.34 7.80 10.74
CA GLY A 154 30.48 8.03 12.19
C GLY A 154 29.21 7.79 13.00
N PHE A 155 28.02 7.96 12.42
CA PHE A 155 26.75 7.70 13.10
C PHE A 155 26.48 6.21 13.36
N LEU A 156 27.25 5.29 12.75
CA LEU A 156 27.16 3.85 12.96
C LEU A 156 28.23 3.30 13.91
N GLU A 157 29.18 4.14 14.35
CA GLU A 157 30.26 3.72 15.25
C GLU A 157 29.72 3.21 16.60
N ASP A 158 28.76 3.91 17.21
CA ASP A 158 28.09 3.46 18.45
C ASP A 158 27.43 2.09 18.26
N LEU A 159 26.76 1.89 17.12
CA LEU A 159 26.07 0.64 16.80
C LEU A 159 27.05 -0.52 16.64
N VAL A 160 28.19 -0.30 15.97
CA VAL A 160 29.27 -1.29 15.89
C VAL A 160 29.80 -1.61 17.27
N GLN A 161 30.10 -0.59 18.08
CA GLN A 161 30.70 -0.77 19.41
C GLN A 161 29.79 -1.58 20.34
N ARG A 162 28.48 -1.30 20.33
CA ARG A 162 27.48 -2.04 21.10
C ARG A 162 27.24 -3.46 20.58
N SER A 163 27.35 -3.65 19.27
CA SER A 163 27.14 -4.97 18.64
C SER A 163 28.36 -5.88 18.78
N ALA A 164 29.56 -5.31 18.98
CA ALA A 164 30.82 -6.04 19.05
C ALA A 164 31.18 -6.60 20.44
N THR A 165 30.42 -6.30 21.49
CA THR A 165 30.79 -6.60 22.90
C THR A 165 31.01 -8.09 23.20
N HIS A 166 30.39 -9.01 22.43
CA HIS A 166 30.51 -10.46 22.62
C HIS A 166 30.97 -11.20 21.34
N LEU A 167 31.64 -10.49 20.44
CA LEU A 167 32.02 -11.03 19.14
C LEU A 167 33.53 -11.23 19.00
N THR A 168 33.90 -12.22 18.20
CA THR A 168 35.27 -12.41 17.74
C THR A 168 35.68 -11.31 16.77
N GLU A 169 36.97 -11.07 16.60
CA GLU A 169 37.51 -10.05 15.69
C GLU A 169 36.98 -10.22 14.25
N ALA A 170 36.95 -11.45 13.73
CA ALA A 170 36.39 -11.77 12.42
C ALA A 170 34.87 -11.57 12.31
N GLN A 171 34.13 -11.59 13.41
CA GLN A 171 32.69 -11.26 13.42
C GLN A 171 32.48 -9.75 13.49
N THR A 172 33.31 -9.04 14.25
CA THR A 172 33.31 -7.58 14.33
C THR A 172 33.60 -6.95 12.97
N GLU A 173 34.56 -7.49 12.22
CA GLU A 173 34.88 -7.03 10.86
C GLU A 173 33.70 -7.26 9.89
N ARG A 174 33.01 -8.40 9.98
CA ARG A 174 31.82 -8.68 9.17
C ARG A 174 30.66 -7.73 9.47
N ILE A 175 30.48 -7.35 10.73
CA ILE A 175 29.48 -6.34 11.12
C ILE A 175 29.85 -4.98 10.55
N HIS A 176 31.11 -4.59 10.64
CA HIS A 176 31.60 -3.33 10.10
C HIS A 176 31.37 -3.22 8.58
N ASP A 177 31.68 -4.27 7.82
CA ASP A 177 31.43 -4.35 6.38
C ASP A 177 29.92 -4.31 6.06
N THR A 178 29.11 -5.07 6.81
CA THR A 178 27.66 -5.14 6.61
C THR A 178 26.98 -3.80 6.88
N LEU A 179 27.37 -3.10 7.95
CA LEU A 179 26.82 -1.80 8.31
C LEU A 179 27.28 -0.70 7.36
N SER A 180 28.53 -0.73 6.90
CA SER A 180 29.02 0.16 5.85
C SER A 180 28.25 -0.03 4.54
N ARG A 181 27.94 -1.28 4.17
CA ARG A 181 27.18 -1.61 2.95
C ARG A 181 25.75 -1.07 2.96
N HIS A 182 25.11 -1.06 4.13
CA HIS A 182 23.71 -0.67 4.28
C HIS A 182 23.57 0.65 5.06
N ALA A 183 24.58 1.51 5.04
CA ALA A 183 24.56 2.73 5.84
C ALA A 183 23.37 3.65 5.48
N ASP A 184 22.84 3.55 4.26
CA ASP A 184 21.72 4.32 3.75
C ASP A 184 20.34 3.90 4.29
N VAL A 185 20.21 2.72 4.92
CA VAL A 185 18.96 2.31 5.57
C VAL A 185 18.87 2.78 7.03
N PHE A 186 19.98 3.25 7.60
CA PHE A 186 20.03 3.74 8.97
C PHE A 186 19.80 5.25 8.99
N SER A 187 18.95 5.70 9.92
CA SER A 187 18.72 7.11 10.14
C SER A 187 19.99 7.79 10.68
N GLN A 188 20.31 8.97 10.14
CA GLN A 188 21.40 9.80 10.65
C GLN A 188 20.96 10.67 11.86
N GLY A 189 19.68 10.65 12.24
CA GLY A 189 19.16 11.35 13.43
C GLY A 189 17.63 11.52 13.42
N ASP A 190 17.06 12.06 14.50
CA ASP A 190 15.60 12.16 14.72
C ASP A 190 14.83 12.95 13.63
N LEU A 191 15.54 13.78 12.88
CA LEU A 191 14.99 14.60 11.79
C LEU A 191 15.24 14.00 10.40
N ASP A 192 16.00 12.90 10.30
CA ASP A 192 16.27 12.19 9.05
C ASP A 192 15.12 11.23 8.73
N ARG A 193 13.98 11.83 8.35
CA ARG A 193 12.88 11.10 7.75
C ARG A 193 13.31 10.74 6.33
N GLY A 194 13.62 9.46 6.12
CA GLY A 194 14.11 8.90 4.85
C GLY A 194 13.47 9.58 3.63
N ARG A 195 14.26 10.38 2.91
CA ARG A 195 13.80 11.04 1.69
C ARG A 195 13.83 10.04 0.55
N THR A 196 12.67 9.66 0.04
CA THR A 196 12.62 8.97 -1.25
C THR A 196 12.91 10.00 -2.35
N LEU A 197 14.01 9.82 -3.10
CA LEU A 197 14.32 10.66 -4.27
C LEU A 197 13.36 10.44 -5.46
N LEU A 198 12.36 9.56 -5.28
CA LEU A 198 11.47 9.10 -6.34
C LEU A 198 10.48 10.17 -6.81
N VAL A 199 10.11 11.13 -5.96
CA VAL A 199 9.13 12.16 -6.33
C VAL A 199 9.51 13.51 -5.72
N LYS A 200 9.89 14.48 -6.55
CA LYS A 200 9.95 15.89 -6.17
C LYS A 200 8.66 16.56 -6.60
N HIS A 201 7.80 16.90 -5.64
CA HIS A 201 6.69 17.82 -5.87
C HIS A 201 7.05 19.17 -5.24
N THR A 202 6.93 20.26 -6.02
CA THR A 202 7.14 21.62 -5.52
C THR A 202 5.81 22.16 -5.03
N ILE A 203 5.62 22.24 -3.72
CA ILE A 203 4.49 22.97 -3.14
C ILE A 203 4.87 24.45 -3.13
N ASN A 204 4.16 25.27 -3.90
CA ASN A 204 4.37 26.71 -3.88
C ASN A 204 3.67 27.30 -2.64
N THR A 205 4.40 27.44 -1.53
CA THR A 205 3.87 27.96 -0.27
C THR A 205 3.89 29.50 -0.18
N GLY A 206 4.23 30.23 -1.25
CA GLY A 206 4.31 31.69 -1.22
C GLY A 206 5.23 32.19 -0.09
N THR A 207 4.75 33.11 0.76
CA THR A 207 5.46 33.58 1.97
C THR A 207 5.09 32.82 3.24
N SER A 208 4.28 31.76 3.14
CA SER A 208 3.88 30.95 4.29
C SER A 208 4.93 29.88 4.58
N ALA A 209 5.22 29.68 5.87
CA ALA A 209 6.07 28.58 6.31
C ALA A 209 5.44 27.25 5.89
N PRO A 210 6.23 26.28 5.40
CA PRO A 210 5.69 24.99 5.02
C PRO A 210 4.99 24.32 6.21
N PRO A 211 3.84 23.65 5.98
CA PRO A 211 3.10 23.00 7.06
C PRO A 211 3.98 21.95 7.73
N GLN A 212 4.25 22.15 9.02
CA GLN A 212 4.91 21.16 9.86
C GLN A 212 3.91 20.04 10.15
N VAL A 213 4.19 18.83 9.64
CA VAL A 213 3.41 17.63 9.99
C VAL A 213 3.92 17.14 11.36
N PRO A 214 3.10 17.17 12.42
CA PRO A 214 3.53 16.74 13.75
C PRO A 214 3.95 15.27 13.72
N ALA A 215 4.91 14.90 14.57
CA ALA A 215 5.31 13.51 14.76
C ALA A 215 4.11 12.70 15.25
N SER A 216 3.81 11.61 14.54
CA SER A 216 2.99 10.52 15.08
C SER A 216 3.70 9.99 16.33
N LEU A 217 3.17 10.34 17.49
CA LEU A 217 3.61 9.84 18.79
C LEU A 217 3.51 8.31 18.80
N CYS A 218 4.67 7.63 18.78
CA CYS A 218 4.73 6.24 19.21
C CYS A 218 4.36 6.19 20.70
N CYS A 219 3.29 5.46 21.03
CA CYS A 219 2.91 5.19 22.41
C CYS A 219 4.00 4.36 23.11
N THR A 220 4.71 4.95 24.05
CA THR A 220 5.43 4.21 25.09
C THR A 220 4.48 4.00 26.28
N GLY A 221 4.25 2.75 26.65
CA GLY A 221 3.53 2.39 27.88
C GLY A 221 4.36 2.70 29.13
N PRO A 222 3.72 2.90 30.31
CA PRO A 222 4.42 3.24 31.55
C PRO A 222 4.97 1.95 32.25
N PRO A 223 5.82 2.10 33.29
CA PRO A 223 6.89 1.17 33.65
C PRO A 223 6.46 -0.13 34.34
#